data_AF-A0A8T5K1C9-F1
#
_entry.id   AF-A0A8T5K1C9-F1
#
_cell.length_a   1.000
_cell.length_b   1.000
_cell.length_c   1.000
_cell.angle_alpha   90.00
_cell.angle_beta   90.00
_cell.angle_gamma   90.00
#
_symmetry.space_group_name_H-M   'P 1'
#
loop_
_entity.id
_entity.type
_entity.pdbx_description
1 polymer ?
#
loop_
_entity_poly.entity_id
_entity_poly.type
_entity_poly.pdbx_seq_one_letter_code
_entity_poly.pdbx_strand_id
1 'polypeptide(L)'
;MKKILIVLLVLSLSSIPFVSAHPFTDETIPNLSSNAPTGVSEVVVFFSEPVELDFSTLKVLDNNGNQIDNKDTNYYQDEKSLIVTTSPLEDGVYTVTTKVLSKVDGHLVPGAFLFAVGDVVIDPKLLENQDSIDLIFFPEAGARFPGIVGQTIVLGVIIASLIIWGTQNKQLIKEELEQIEFTHHQKFMSITGIGLMLVFISNILMIAVQTVRLETTPIEAIQTNFGSIWLIRMAITIVLLGIWFGLDRKKNLTKKTQIPMLIAMLALIGTSSLIGHGAASGETPALILDYIHNLVAAVWIGGIFYFVFTLLPTLSQLKEINKEKMSLALIPRFSIAFIISIGIVIITGPLLMWFLESDVGLITESVYG
;
A
#
# COMPACT_ATOMS: atom_id res chain seq x y z
N MET A 1 23.85 12.41 19.61
CA MET A 1 23.04 11.30 19.04
C MET A 1 21.63 11.75 18.64
N LYS A 2 20.79 12.32 19.54
CA LYS A 2 19.44 12.84 19.18
C LYS A 2 19.42 13.81 17.99
N LYS A 3 20.36 14.75 17.91
CA LYS A 3 20.43 15.76 16.82
C LYS A 3 20.76 15.16 15.45
N ILE A 4 21.60 14.12 15.40
CA ILE A 4 21.99 13.44 14.15
C ILE A 4 20.83 12.60 13.62
N LEU A 5 20.05 11.98 14.52
CA LEU A 5 18.85 11.22 14.15
C LEU A 5 17.75 12.12 13.55
N ILE A 6 17.58 13.33 14.11
CA ILE A 6 16.63 14.33 13.58
C ILE A 6 17.08 14.82 12.21
N VAL A 7 18.38 15.05 12.00
CA VAL A 7 18.91 15.47 10.70
C VAL A 7 18.77 14.38 9.63
N LEU A 8 19.04 13.11 9.97
CA LEU A 8 18.81 11.98 9.07
C LEU A 8 17.32 11.75 8.75
N LEU A 9 16.43 11.98 9.73
CA LEU A 9 14.98 11.94 9.52
C LEU A 9 14.54 13.09 8.60
N VAL A 10 15.03 14.31 8.81
CA VAL A 10 14.70 15.48 7.98
C VAL A 10 15.23 15.32 6.55
N LEU A 11 16.43 14.75 6.37
CA LEU A 11 17.03 14.45 5.06
C LEU A 11 16.34 13.28 4.33
N SER A 12 15.67 12.36 5.03
CA SER A 12 14.88 11.32 4.38
C SER A 12 13.47 11.78 4.00
N LEU A 13 13.00 12.91 4.54
CA LEU A 13 11.71 13.53 4.19
C LEU A 13 11.81 14.49 2.99
N SER A 14 13.01 14.85 2.51
CA SER A 14 13.20 15.88 1.49
C SER A 14 12.98 15.41 0.04
N SER A 15 12.46 14.21 -0.17
CA SER A 15 12.06 13.72 -1.50
C SER A 15 10.95 12.67 -1.33
N ILE A 16 9.72 13.13 -1.15
CA ILE A 16 8.54 12.27 -1.28
C ILE A 16 8.01 12.49 -2.70
N PRO A 17 8.42 11.69 -3.70
CA PRO A 17 7.78 11.72 -5.00
C PRO A 17 6.33 11.25 -4.80
N PHE A 18 5.37 12.07 -5.23
CA PHE A 18 3.96 11.71 -5.20
C PHE A 18 3.63 10.96 -6.49
N VAL A 19 3.80 9.64 -6.51
CA VAL A 19 3.37 8.86 -7.68
C VAL A 19 1.84 8.71 -7.64
N SER A 20 1.17 9.17 -8.70
CA SER A 20 -0.27 8.97 -8.90
C SER A 20 -0.47 7.70 -9.74
N ALA A 21 -0.83 6.60 -9.09
CA ALA A 21 -1.24 5.37 -9.77
C ALA A 21 -2.67 5.07 -9.33
N HIS A 22 -3.62 5.57 -10.13
CA HIS A 22 -5.06 5.45 -9.95
C HIS A 22 -5.66 4.76 -11.19
N PRO A 23 -6.85 4.14 -11.10
CA PRO A 23 -7.53 3.62 -12.28
C PRO A 23 -7.74 4.78 -13.26
N PHE A 24 -7.18 4.66 -14.46
CA PHE A 24 -7.36 5.62 -15.53
C PHE A 24 -8.16 5.01 -16.66
N THR A 25 -8.79 5.87 -17.44
CA THR A 25 -9.50 5.48 -18.66
C THR A 25 -8.47 5.11 -19.72
N ASP A 26 -8.50 3.85 -20.18
CA ASP A 26 -7.62 3.33 -21.23
C ASP A 26 -8.17 3.64 -22.62
N GLU A 27 -9.45 3.30 -22.82
CA GLU A 27 -10.13 3.38 -24.12
C GLU A 27 -11.62 3.70 -23.92
N THR A 28 -12.23 4.36 -24.91
CA THR A 28 -13.66 4.66 -24.92
C THR A 28 -14.28 4.30 -26.27
N ILE A 29 -15.55 3.89 -26.22
CA ILE A 29 -16.42 3.76 -27.38
C ILE A 29 -17.66 4.60 -27.09
N PRO A 30 -17.93 5.70 -27.82
CA PRO A 30 -17.18 6.23 -28.96
C PRO A 30 -15.74 6.68 -28.64
N ASN A 31 -14.88 6.65 -29.66
CA ASN A 31 -13.48 7.04 -29.54
C ASN A 31 -13.34 8.57 -29.38
N LEU A 32 -12.45 9.02 -28.49
CA LEU A 32 -12.24 10.45 -28.22
C LEU A 32 -11.59 11.22 -29.39
N SER A 33 -10.88 10.51 -30.28
CA SER A 33 -10.12 11.09 -31.39
C SER A 33 -10.91 11.16 -32.71
N SER A 34 -12.13 10.62 -32.75
CA SER A 34 -12.93 10.57 -33.97
C SER A 34 -14.42 10.67 -33.68
N ASN A 35 -15.18 11.32 -34.54
CA ASN A 35 -16.62 11.44 -34.39
C ASN A 35 -17.32 10.09 -34.54
N ALA A 36 -18.28 9.83 -33.65
CA ALA A 36 -19.17 8.68 -33.74
C ALA A 36 -20.25 8.91 -34.81
N PRO A 37 -20.80 7.85 -35.44
CA PRO A 37 -21.95 7.99 -36.32
C PRO A 37 -23.20 8.41 -35.53
N THR A 38 -24.09 9.18 -36.17
CA THR A 38 -25.41 9.49 -35.60
C THR A 38 -26.19 8.21 -35.32
N GLY A 39 -26.92 8.20 -34.21
CA GLY A 39 -27.74 7.06 -33.79
C GLY A 39 -27.02 6.04 -32.90
N VAL A 40 -25.75 6.29 -32.53
CA VAL A 40 -25.12 5.55 -31.42
C VAL A 40 -25.99 5.66 -30.17
N SER A 41 -26.18 4.53 -29.48
CA SER A 41 -27.07 4.40 -28.34
C SER A 41 -26.39 3.81 -27.11
N GLU A 42 -25.06 3.75 -27.11
CA GLU A 42 -24.27 3.19 -26.01
C GLU A 42 -22.94 3.91 -25.89
N VAL A 43 -22.45 3.98 -24.65
CA VAL A 43 -21.09 4.43 -24.35
C VAL A 43 -20.41 3.39 -23.48
N VAL A 44 -19.22 2.96 -23.89
CA VAL A 44 -18.37 2.00 -23.20
C VAL A 44 -17.07 2.69 -22.80
N VAL A 45 -16.61 2.40 -21.59
CA VAL A 45 -15.35 2.90 -21.04
C VAL A 45 -14.53 1.72 -20.51
N PHE A 46 -13.29 1.60 -20.97
CA PHE A 46 -12.31 0.62 -20.51
C PHE A 46 -11.35 1.27 -19.52
N PHE A 47 -11.02 0.55 -18.46
CA PHE A 47 -10.16 0.99 -17.36
C PHE A 47 -8.93 0.11 -17.24
N SER A 48 -7.83 0.69 -16.74
CA SER A 48 -6.56 -0.02 -16.53
C SER A 48 -6.66 -1.17 -15.52
N GLU A 49 -7.62 -1.11 -14.59
CA GLU A 49 -7.82 -2.09 -13.54
C GLU A 49 -9.32 -2.39 -13.26
N PRO A 50 -9.64 -3.52 -12.60
CA PRO A 50 -11.02 -3.89 -12.31
C PRO A 50 -11.73 -2.91 -11.38
N VAL A 51 -13.00 -2.62 -11.66
CA VAL A 51 -13.83 -1.66 -10.91
C VAL A 51 -14.99 -2.33 -10.18
N GLU A 52 -15.41 -1.77 -9.05
CA GLU A 52 -16.52 -2.24 -8.23
C GLU A 52 -17.83 -1.61 -8.70
N LEU A 53 -18.68 -2.40 -9.38
CA LEU A 53 -19.88 -1.90 -10.06
C LEU A 53 -20.84 -1.15 -9.12
N ASP A 54 -21.09 -1.66 -7.92
CA ASP A 54 -22.06 -1.07 -6.97
C ASP A 54 -21.66 0.35 -6.52
N PHE A 55 -20.38 0.70 -6.66
CA PHE A 55 -19.83 2.01 -6.33
C PHE A 55 -19.29 2.77 -7.55
N SER A 56 -19.62 2.30 -8.76
CA SER A 56 -19.16 2.87 -10.01
C SER A 56 -20.32 3.31 -10.90
N THR A 57 -20.18 4.44 -11.59
CA THR A 57 -21.23 4.98 -12.47
C THR A 57 -20.64 5.69 -13.68
N LEU A 58 -21.32 5.53 -14.81
CA LEU A 58 -21.16 6.35 -16.01
C LEU A 58 -22.40 7.24 -16.15
N LYS A 59 -22.20 8.50 -16.54
CA LYS A 59 -23.28 9.40 -16.93
C LYS A 59 -22.96 10.08 -18.25
N VAL A 60 -23.93 10.13 -19.15
CA VAL A 60 -23.84 10.85 -20.42
C VAL A 60 -24.67 12.11 -20.31
N LEU A 61 -24.03 13.26 -20.56
CA LEU A 61 -24.62 14.59 -20.47
C LEU A 61 -24.65 15.25 -21.84
N ASP A 62 -25.73 15.97 -22.13
CA ASP A 62 -25.84 16.85 -23.29
C ASP A 62 -25.04 18.16 -23.10
N ASN A 63 -25.02 19.03 -24.12
CA ASN A 63 -24.34 20.33 -24.08
C ASN A 63 -24.95 21.32 -23.06
N ASN A 64 -26.15 21.05 -22.54
CA ASN A 64 -26.77 21.83 -21.47
C ASN A 64 -26.45 21.27 -20.08
N GLY A 65 -25.70 20.16 -19.99
CA GLY A 65 -25.38 19.46 -18.75
C GLY A 65 -26.49 18.55 -18.24
N ASN A 66 -27.54 18.29 -19.04
CA ASN A 66 -28.61 17.36 -18.66
C ASN A 66 -28.15 15.93 -18.87
N GLN A 67 -28.43 15.05 -17.90
CA GLN A 67 -28.19 13.62 -18.05
C GLN A 67 -29.22 13.00 -19.02
N ILE A 68 -28.74 12.37 -20.09
CA ILE A 68 -29.55 11.82 -21.19
C ILE A 68 -29.43 10.30 -21.36
N ASP A 69 -28.69 9.63 -20.47
CA ASP A 69 -28.58 8.17 -20.43
C ASP A 69 -29.75 7.48 -19.71
N ASN A 70 -29.81 6.15 -19.84
CA ASN A 70 -30.81 5.29 -19.25
C ASN A 70 -30.52 4.87 -17.80
N LYS A 71 -29.42 5.38 -17.19
CA LYS A 71 -28.98 5.10 -15.81
C LYS A 71 -28.77 3.62 -15.52
N ASP A 72 -28.32 2.89 -16.53
CA ASP A 72 -28.15 1.44 -16.53
C ASP A 72 -26.68 1.03 -16.61
N THR A 73 -25.81 1.77 -15.90
CA THR A 73 -24.38 1.43 -15.83
C THR A 73 -24.21 -0.03 -15.43
N ASN A 74 -23.48 -0.79 -16.24
CA ASN A 74 -23.20 -2.20 -16.00
C ASN A 74 -21.81 -2.58 -16.52
N TYR A 75 -21.33 -3.77 -16.18
CA TYR A 75 -20.16 -4.32 -16.85
C TYR A 75 -20.46 -4.56 -18.33
N TYR A 76 -19.49 -4.29 -19.20
CA TYR A 76 -19.63 -4.54 -20.64
C TYR A 76 -19.16 -5.95 -21.02
N GLN A 77 -17.88 -6.24 -20.84
CA GLN A 77 -17.27 -7.55 -21.13
C GLN A 77 -16.73 -8.23 -19.88
N ASP A 78 -16.09 -7.44 -19.04
CA ASP A 78 -15.40 -7.87 -17.84
C ASP A 78 -15.45 -6.77 -16.77
N GLU A 79 -14.73 -6.98 -15.68
CA GLU A 79 -14.69 -6.05 -14.57
C GLU A 79 -13.85 -4.79 -14.85
N LYS A 80 -13.17 -4.72 -16.01
CA LYS A 80 -12.37 -3.55 -16.44
C LYS A 80 -13.14 -2.66 -17.41
N SER A 81 -14.40 -2.95 -17.71
CA SER A 81 -15.17 -2.22 -18.69
C SER A 81 -16.59 -1.95 -18.21
N LEU A 82 -17.03 -0.69 -18.33
CA LEU A 82 -18.40 -0.29 -18.02
C LEU A 82 -19.11 0.19 -19.29
N ILE A 83 -20.40 -0.10 -19.38
CA ILE A 83 -21.31 0.37 -20.43
C ILE A 83 -22.47 1.15 -19.80
N VAL A 84 -22.96 2.16 -20.51
CA VAL A 84 -24.23 2.83 -20.25
C VAL A 84 -24.97 3.06 -21.56
N THR A 85 -26.29 2.86 -21.58
CA THR A 85 -27.10 3.04 -22.79
C THR A 85 -27.78 4.40 -22.82
N THR A 86 -28.07 4.88 -24.03
CA THR A 86 -28.73 6.15 -24.32
C THR A 86 -29.83 5.93 -25.36
N SER A 87 -30.73 6.89 -25.51
CA SER A 87 -31.51 6.97 -26.76
C SER A 87 -30.57 7.29 -27.94
N PRO A 88 -30.89 6.90 -29.18
CA PRO A 88 -30.04 7.19 -30.34
C PRO A 88 -29.62 8.66 -30.39
N LEU A 89 -28.31 8.90 -30.28
CA LEU A 89 -27.75 10.25 -30.16
C LEU A 89 -27.80 10.98 -31.50
N GLU A 90 -28.25 12.23 -31.46
CA GLU A 90 -28.22 13.15 -32.59
C GLU A 90 -26.84 13.82 -32.73
N ASP A 91 -26.66 14.57 -33.82
CA ASP A 91 -25.48 15.40 -34.07
C ASP A 91 -25.20 16.35 -32.89
N GLY A 92 -23.99 16.29 -32.31
CA GLY A 92 -23.67 17.09 -31.13
C GLY A 92 -22.39 16.67 -30.40
N VAL A 93 -22.02 17.47 -29.40
CA VAL A 93 -20.96 17.14 -28.42
C VAL A 93 -21.61 16.72 -27.11
N TYR A 94 -21.13 15.62 -26.55
CA TYR A 94 -21.62 15.06 -25.30
C TYR A 94 -20.48 14.91 -24.30
N THR A 95 -20.80 15.04 -23.01
CA THR A 95 -19.86 14.82 -21.92
C THR A 95 -20.18 13.49 -21.25
N VAL A 96 -19.18 12.63 -21.08
CA VAL A 96 -19.29 11.50 -20.16
C VAL A 96 -18.57 11.83 -18.86
N THR A 97 -19.26 11.65 -17.74
CA THR A 97 -18.63 11.68 -16.42
C THR A 97 -18.56 10.27 -15.86
N THR A 98 -17.41 9.91 -15.31
CA THR A 98 -17.17 8.64 -14.64
C THR A 98 -16.94 8.89 -13.15
N LYS A 99 -17.38 7.95 -12.31
CA LYS A 99 -16.99 7.86 -10.91
C LYS A 99 -16.80 6.39 -10.65
N VAL A 100 -15.56 5.93 -10.53
CA VAL A 100 -15.22 4.49 -10.48
C VAL A 100 -14.44 4.14 -9.23
N LEU A 101 -14.80 3.03 -8.59
CA LEU A 101 -14.08 2.49 -7.44
C LEU A 101 -13.19 1.33 -7.88
N SER A 102 -11.89 1.41 -7.66
CA SER A 102 -10.96 0.29 -7.88
C SER A 102 -11.29 -0.89 -6.97
N LYS A 103 -11.34 -2.11 -7.53
CA LYS A 103 -11.37 -3.35 -6.74
C LYS A 103 -10.02 -3.69 -6.10
N VAL A 104 -8.93 -3.12 -6.62
CA VAL A 104 -7.57 -3.47 -6.22
C VAL A 104 -7.08 -2.56 -5.11
N ASP A 105 -6.98 -1.27 -5.39
CA ASP A 105 -6.37 -0.31 -4.47
C ASP A 105 -7.38 0.50 -3.66
N GLY A 106 -8.68 0.33 -3.93
CA GLY A 106 -9.77 0.97 -3.19
C GLY A 106 -9.96 2.46 -3.47
N HIS A 107 -9.24 3.04 -4.44
CA HIS A 107 -9.41 4.44 -4.80
C HIS A 107 -10.70 4.66 -5.59
N LEU A 108 -11.44 5.70 -5.20
CA LEU A 108 -12.60 6.23 -5.90
C LEU A 108 -12.16 7.41 -6.77
N VAL A 109 -12.30 7.26 -8.09
CA VAL A 109 -11.77 8.17 -9.09
C VAL A 109 -12.89 8.80 -9.92
N PRO A 110 -13.09 10.13 -9.82
CA PRO A 110 -13.92 10.86 -10.77
C PRO A 110 -13.13 11.15 -12.05
N GLY A 111 -13.81 11.09 -13.19
CA GLY A 111 -13.28 11.48 -14.49
C GLY A 111 -14.34 12.12 -15.36
N ALA A 112 -13.92 12.84 -16.40
CA ALA A 112 -14.82 13.35 -17.41
C ALA A 112 -14.11 13.45 -18.76
N PHE A 113 -14.83 13.19 -19.84
CA PHE A 113 -14.33 13.36 -21.20
C PHE A 113 -15.46 13.77 -22.15
N LEU A 114 -15.08 14.32 -23.30
CA LEU A 114 -16.01 14.74 -24.35
C LEU A 114 -15.91 13.80 -25.55
N PHE A 115 -17.03 13.55 -26.21
CA PHE A 115 -17.04 12.92 -27.53
C PHE A 115 -18.05 13.61 -28.45
N ALA A 116 -17.81 13.52 -29.76
CA ALA A 116 -18.67 14.10 -30.78
C ALA A 116 -19.43 13.01 -31.54
N VAL A 117 -20.66 13.31 -31.92
CA VAL A 117 -21.52 12.47 -32.76
C VAL A 117 -21.88 13.29 -34.00
N GLY A 118 -21.79 12.66 -35.18
CA GLY A 118 -22.06 13.31 -36.46
C GLY A 118 -20.93 14.19 -36.97
N ASP A 119 -21.25 15.29 -37.64
CA ASP A 119 -20.32 16.17 -38.34
C ASP A 119 -19.95 17.41 -37.48
N VAL A 120 -19.68 17.19 -36.19
CA VAL A 120 -19.35 18.26 -35.24
C VAL A 120 -17.84 18.32 -34.98
N VAL A 121 -17.28 19.53 -34.92
CA VAL A 121 -15.86 19.74 -34.57
C VAL A 121 -15.78 20.20 -33.12
N ILE A 122 -15.09 19.43 -32.27
CA ILE A 122 -14.80 19.81 -30.88
C ILE A 122 -13.77 20.94 -30.88
N ASP A 123 -14.07 22.05 -30.20
CA ASP A 123 -13.08 23.13 -29.99
C ASP A 123 -11.92 22.58 -29.12
N PRO A 124 -10.67 22.58 -29.60
CA PRO A 124 -9.51 22.11 -28.84
C PRO A 124 -9.38 22.74 -27.45
N LYS A 125 -9.88 23.97 -27.25
CA LYS A 125 -9.87 24.66 -25.95
C LYS A 125 -10.77 24.01 -24.90
N LEU A 126 -11.77 23.23 -25.32
CA LEU A 126 -12.62 22.45 -24.41
C LEU A 126 -11.92 21.18 -23.92
N LEU A 127 -10.87 20.73 -24.62
CA LEU A 127 -10.04 19.60 -24.21
C LEU A 127 -8.89 20.04 -23.27
N GLU A 128 -8.40 21.28 -23.40
CA GLU A 128 -7.33 21.84 -22.54
C GLU A 128 -7.74 22.10 -21.09
N ASN A 129 -9.03 22.29 -20.77
CA ASN A 129 -9.53 22.51 -19.41
C ASN A 129 -9.83 21.20 -18.64
N GLN A 130 -9.36 20.05 -19.12
CA GLN A 130 -9.37 18.80 -18.34
C GLN A 130 -8.21 18.84 -17.34
N ASP A 131 -8.26 19.76 -16.38
CA ASP A 131 -7.38 19.70 -15.22
C ASP A 131 -7.60 18.33 -14.55
N SER A 132 -6.53 17.55 -14.50
CA SER A 132 -6.43 16.31 -13.73
C SER A 132 -6.95 16.61 -12.32
N ILE A 133 -8.14 16.10 -11.98
CA ILE A 133 -8.70 16.27 -10.65
C ILE A 133 -7.69 15.69 -9.68
N ASP A 134 -7.02 16.54 -8.90
CA ASP A 134 -6.03 16.14 -7.90
C ASP A 134 -6.69 15.19 -6.90
N LEU A 135 -6.43 13.91 -7.13
CA LEU A 135 -7.10 12.74 -6.57
C LEU A 135 -6.63 12.36 -5.16
N ILE A 136 -5.81 13.22 -4.53
CA ILE A 136 -5.16 12.90 -3.26
C ILE A 136 -6.17 12.98 -2.12
N PHE A 137 -6.69 11.82 -1.74
CA PHE A 137 -7.54 11.70 -0.56
C PHE A 137 -6.69 11.50 0.70
N PHE A 138 -6.20 12.61 1.26
CA PHE A 138 -5.32 12.61 2.45
C PHE A 138 -5.79 11.77 3.65
N PRO A 139 -7.10 11.69 3.98
CA PRO A 139 -7.56 10.83 5.08
C PRO A 139 -7.16 9.37 4.92
N GLU A 140 -7.14 8.86 3.68
CA GLU A 140 -6.72 7.50 3.38
C GLU A 140 -5.22 7.30 3.61
N ALA A 141 -4.38 8.20 3.09
CA ALA A 141 -2.95 8.16 3.34
C ALA A 141 -2.64 8.19 4.85
N GLY A 142 -3.33 9.07 5.59
CA GLY A 142 -3.22 9.17 7.05
C GLY A 142 -3.67 7.90 7.78
N ALA A 143 -4.69 7.20 7.27
CA ALA A 143 -5.19 5.95 7.84
C ALA A 143 -4.28 4.76 7.53
N ARG A 144 -3.67 4.69 6.33
CA ARG A 144 -2.72 3.63 5.93
C ARG A 144 -1.37 3.75 6.64
N PHE A 145 -0.88 4.97 6.83
CA PHE A 145 0.48 5.23 7.28
C PHE A 145 0.87 4.51 8.60
N PRO A 146 0.07 4.57 9.68
CA PRO A 146 0.39 3.84 10.92
C PRO A 146 0.52 2.33 10.69
N GLY A 147 -0.29 1.75 9.82
CA GLY A 147 -0.27 0.32 9.52
C GLY A 147 1.00 -0.10 8.78
N ILE A 148 1.43 0.70 7.80
CA ILE A 148 2.68 0.47 7.06
C ILE A 148 3.88 0.57 8.00
N VAL A 149 3.92 1.57 8.88
CA VAL A 149 4.98 1.73 9.88
C VAL A 149 4.98 0.56 10.86
N GLY A 150 3.80 0.23 11.42
CA GLY A 150 3.64 -0.84 12.39
C GLY A 150 4.07 -2.21 11.84
N GLN A 151 3.60 -2.59 10.64
CA GLN A 151 3.94 -3.89 10.05
C GLN A 151 5.43 -4.01 9.72
N THR A 152 6.03 -2.93 9.20
CA THR A 152 7.46 -2.85 8.85
C THR A 152 8.33 -3.05 10.10
N ILE A 153 7.97 -2.37 11.19
CA ILE A 153 8.67 -2.50 12.47
C ILE A 153 8.54 -3.93 13.02
N VAL A 154 7.31 -4.47 13.11
CA VAL A 154 7.07 -5.78 13.73
C VAL A 154 7.79 -6.89 12.96
N LEU A 155 7.64 -6.93 11.63
CA LEU A 155 8.26 -7.96 10.80
C LEU A 155 9.79 -7.88 10.88
N GLY A 156 10.36 -6.68 10.75
CA GLY A 156 11.80 -6.49 10.86
C GLY A 156 12.35 -6.85 12.24
N VAL A 157 11.63 -6.51 13.31
CA VAL A 157 12.01 -6.88 14.69
C VAL A 157 12.03 -8.39 14.89
N ILE A 158 11.05 -9.12 14.35
CA ILE A 158 11.02 -10.58 14.42
C ILE A 158 12.20 -11.18 13.64
N ILE A 159 12.42 -10.77 12.39
CA ILE A 159 13.48 -11.30 11.55
C ILE A 159 14.86 -11.00 12.15
N ALA A 160 15.09 -9.75 12.57
CA ALA A 160 16.33 -9.33 13.20
C ALA A 160 16.59 -10.09 14.52
N SER A 161 15.55 -10.29 15.35
CA SER A 161 15.63 -11.15 16.55
C SER A 161 16.07 -12.57 16.20
N LEU A 162 15.46 -13.20 15.19
CA LEU A 162 15.79 -14.57 14.78
C LEU A 162 17.22 -14.71 14.26
N ILE A 163 17.67 -13.77 13.41
CA ILE A 163 18.98 -13.79 12.76
C ILE A 163 20.09 -13.40 13.74
N ILE A 164 19.89 -12.35 14.55
CA ILE A 164 20.95 -11.74 15.35
C ILE A 164 21.01 -12.38 16.74
N TRP A 165 19.87 -12.51 17.44
CA TRP A 165 19.81 -13.02 18.82
C TRP A 165 19.60 -14.52 18.89
N GLY A 166 18.73 -15.08 18.04
CA GLY A 166 18.38 -16.49 18.05
C GLY A 166 19.55 -17.43 17.73
N THR A 167 20.54 -16.97 16.95
CA THR A 167 21.66 -17.79 16.44
C THR A 167 22.92 -17.75 17.32
N GLN A 168 22.86 -17.12 18.50
CA GLN A 168 24.02 -16.96 19.36
C GLN A 168 24.22 -18.11 20.34
N ASN A 169 25.49 -18.47 20.57
CA ASN A 169 25.86 -19.25 21.73
C ASN A 169 25.92 -18.31 22.95
N LYS A 170 24.94 -18.43 23.84
CA LYS A 170 24.79 -17.58 25.02
C LYS A 170 25.63 -18.04 26.22
N GLN A 171 26.49 -19.05 26.05
CA GLN A 171 27.30 -19.60 27.14
C GLN A 171 28.31 -18.60 27.70
N LEU A 172 28.74 -17.61 26.89
CA LEU A 172 29.64 -16.52 27.30
C LEU A 172 29.01 -15.56 28.33
N ILE A 173 27.68 -15.48 28.37
CA ILE A 173 26.92 -14.57 29.24
C ILE A 173 26.08 -15.34 30.27
N LYS A 174 26.44 -16.59 30.57
CA LYS A 174 25.62 -17.51 31.38
C LYS A 174 25.24 -16.93 32.75
N GLU A 175 26.15 -16.19 33.38
CA GLU A 175 25.91 -15.55 34.69
C GLU A 175 24.88 -14.41 34.62
N GLU A 176 24.77 -13.73 33.48
CA GLU A 176 23.92 -12.55 33.28
C GLU A 176 22.68 -12.91 32.42
N LEU A 177 22.54 -14.17 32.03
CA LEU A 177 21.63 -14.63 30.97
C LEU A 177 20.17 -14.32 31.29
N GLU A 178 19.73 -14.57 32.53
CA GLU A 178 18.33 -14.36 32.92
C GLU A 178 17.92 -12.89 32.83
N GLN A 179 18.74 -11.98 33.37
CA GLN A 179 18.49 -10.53 33.32
C GLN A 179 18.49 -9.99 31.90
N ILE A 180 19.40 -10.51 31.06
CA ILE A 180 19.53 -10.12 29.66
C ILE A 180 18.36 -10.62 28.83
N GLU A 181 17.97 -11.89 29.00
CA GLU A 181 16.83 -12.47 28.28
C GLU A 181 15.52 -11.80 28.70
N PHE A 182 15.39 -11.44 29.98
CA PHE A 182 14.26 -10.64 30.45
C PHE A 182 14.23 -9.26 29.81
N THR A 183 15.36 -8.53 29.80
CA THR A 183 15.45 -7.19 29.19
C THR A 183 15.17 -7.24 27.69
N HIS A 184 15.76 -8.21 26.99
CA HIS A 184 15.54 -8.43 25.56
C HIS A 184 14.07 -8.73 25.28
N HIS A 185 13.48 -9.66 26.03
CA HIS A 185 12.07 -10.02 25.91
C HIS A 185 11.17 -8.81 26.13
N GLN A 186 11.36 -8.06 27.22
CA GLN A 186 10.54 -6.89 27.54
C GLN A 186 10.61 -5.82 26.44
N LYS A 187 11.80 -5.52 25.90
CA LYS A 187 11.95 -4.54 24.81
C LYS A 187 11.34 -5.05 23.51
N PHE A 188 11.55 -6.32 23.18
CA PHE A 188 10.93 -6.97 22.03
C PHE A 188 9.40 -6.88 22.10
N MET A 189 8.80 -7.26 23.24
CA MET A 189 7.35 -7.22 23.43
C MET A 189 6.82 -5.79 23.36
N SER A 190 7.51 -4.82 23.97
CA SER A 190 7.10 -3.41 23.92
C SER A 190 7.05 -2.86 22.50
N ILE A 191 8.11 -3.05 21.70
CA ILE A 191 8.17 -2.52 20.33
C ILE A 191 7.18 -3.22 19.41
N THR A 192 7.10 -4.55 19.49
CA THR A 192 6.15 -5.32 18.67
C THR A 192 4.71 -5.03 19.06
N GLY A 193 4.42 -4.81 20.35
CA GLY A 193 3.10 -4.42 20.84
C GLY A 193 2.67 -3.05 20.32
N ILE A 194 3.56 -2.05 20.35
CA ILE A 194 3.30 -0.74 19.76
C ILE A 194 3.04 -0.88 18.26
N GLY A 195 3.88 -1.61 17.53
CA GLY A 195 3.72 -1.82 16.10
C GLY A 195 2.42 -2.52 15.73
N LEU A 196 2.04 -3.57 16.45
CA LEU A 196 0.75 -4.27 16.24
C LEU A 196 -0.45 -3.38 16.56
N MET A 197 -0.37 -2.51 17.57
CA MET A 197 -1.42 -1.54 17.84
C MET A 197 -1.56 -0.51 16.71
N LEU A 198 -0.44 -0.04 16.13
CA LEU A 198 -0.49 0.85 14.96
C LEU A 198 -1.17 0.16 13.76
N VAL A 199 -0.86 -1.11 13.51
CA VAL A 199 -1.55 -1.93 12.48
C VAL A 199 -3.04 -2.04 12.78
N PHE A 200 -3.40 -2.39 14.02
CA PHE A 200 -4.79 -2.56 14.42
C PHE A 200 -5.60 -1.27 14.25
N ILE A 201 -5.07 -0.14 14.72
CA ILE A 201 -5.70 1.17 14.57
C ILE A 201 -5.85 1.54 13.10
N SER A 202 -4.79 1.32 12.30
CA SER A 202 -4.82 1.57 10.85
C SER A 202 -5.92 0.77 10.15
N ASN A 203 -6.10 -0.51 10.48
CA ASN A 203 -7.16 -1.33 9.89
C ASN A 203 -8.56 -0.78 10.20
N ILE A 204 -8.80 -0.29 11.43
CA ILE A 204 -10.09 0.33 11.81
C ILE A 204 -10.28 1.63 11.04
N LEU A 205 -9.26 2.48 11.03
CA LEU A 205 -9.31 3.78 10.35
C LEU A 205 -9.59 3.61 8.86
N MET A 206 -8.99 2.62 8.20
CA MET A 206 -9.18 2.38 6.78
C MET A 206 -10.61 1.97 6.43
N ILE A 207 -11.22 1.09 7.22
CA ILE A 207 -12.64 0.75 7.04
C ILE A 207 -13.52 2.00 7.25
N ALA A 208 -13.23 2.81 8.27
CA ALA A 208 -14.00 4.03 8.54
C ALA A 208 -13.85 5.07 7.41
N VAL A 209 -12.62 5.29 6.93
CA VAL A 209 -12.33 6.22 5.82
C VAL A 209 -13.00 5.75 4.54
N GLN A 210 -12.96 4.44 4.23
CA GLN A 210 -13.64 3.89 3.06
C GLN A 210 -15.17 4.08 3.16
N THR A 211 -15.74 3.84 4.34
CA THR A 211 -17.18 4.02 4.59
C THR A 211 -17.61 5.46 4.32
N VAL A 212 -16.83 6.44 4.81
CA VAL A 212 -17.12 7.86 4.59
C VAL A 212 -16.94 8.24 3.12
N ARG A 213 -15.87 7.77 2.47
CA ARG A 213 -15.57 8.08 1.06
C ARG A 213 -16.63 7.55 0.11
N LEU A 214 -17.18 6.36 0.40
CA LEU A 214 -18.21 5.73 -0.40
C LEU A 214 -19.63 6.16 -0.02
N GLU A 215 -19.80 7.03 0.99
CA GLU A 215 -21.09 7.50 1.47
C GLU A 215 -22.06 6.35 1.82
N THR A 216 -21.53 5.27 2.37
CA THR A 216 -22.22 3.99 2.56
C THR A 216 -22.17 3.51 4.02
N THR A 217 -22.72 2.32 4.31
CA THR A 217 -22.61 1.66 5.61
C THR A 217 -21.29 0.88 5.73
N PRO A 218 -20.76 0.67 6.96
CA PRO A 218 -19.55 -0.14 7.14
C PRO A 218 -19.67 -1.56 6.59
N ILE A 219 -20.89 -2.11 6.53
CA ILE A 219 -21.15 -3.48 6.07
C ILE A 219 -21.02 -3.57 4.55
N GLU A 220 -21.54 -2.58 3.81
CA GLU A 220 -21.36 -2.49 2.37
C GLU A 220 -19.90 -2.19 2.02
N ALA A 221 -19.24 -1.29 2.76
CA ALA A 221 -17.84 -0.96 2.54
C ALA A 221 -16.91 -2.19 2.65
N ILE A 222 -17.13 -3.06 3.65
CA ILE A 222 -16.32 -4.28 3.82
C ILE A 222 -16.69 -5.42 2.84
N GLN A 223 -17.84 -5.34 2.17
CA GLN A 223 -18.25 -6.28 1.13
C GLN A 223 -17.56 -6.01 -0.22
N THR A 224 -17.04 -4.79 -0.42
CA THR A 224 -16.17 -4.49 -1.57
C THR A 224 -14.92 -5.38 -1.56
N ASN A 225 -14.30 -5.60 -2.73
CA ASN A 225 -13.07 -6.39 -2.81
C ASN A 225 -11.95 -5.81 -1.93
N PHE A 226 -11.72 -4.51 -2.02
CA PHE A 226 -10.75 -3.81 -1.18
C PHE A 226 -11.08 -3.94 0.31
N GLY A 227 -12.35 -3.72 0.69
CA GLY A 227 -12.82 -3.85 2.08
C GLY A 227 -12.65 -5.26 2.65
N SER A 228 -12.85 -6.29 1.82
CA SER A 228 -12.65 -7.69 2.21
C SER A 228 -11.19 -8.00 2.56
N ILE A 229 -10.23 -7.38 1.86
CA ILE A 229 -8.80 -7.52 2.18
C ILE A 229 -8.49 -6.86 3.53
N TRP A 230 -9.09 -5.70 3.83
CA TRP A 230 -8.97 -5.07 5.15
C TRP A 230 -9.59 -5.91 6.27
N LEU A 231 -10.66 -6.65 6.02
CA LEU A 231 -11.19 -7.63 6.96
C LEU A 231 -10.21 -8.79 7.20
N ILE A 232 -9.62 -9.34 6.15
CA ILE A 232 -8.59 -10.38 6.26
C ILE A 232 -7.40 -9.85 7.08
N ARG A 233 -6.93 -8.62 6.79
CA ARG A 233 -5.89 -7.93 7.57
C ARG A 233 -6.26 -7.78 9.03
N MET A 234 -7.51 -7.41 9.33
CA MET A 234 -8.02 -7.32 10.68
C MET A 234 -7.96 -8.67 11.40
N ALA A 235 -8.43 -9.74 10.75
CA ALA A 235 -8.39 -11.09 11.31
C ALA A 235 -6.95 -11.56 11.60
N ILE A 236 -6.02 -11.37 10.65
CA ILE A 236 -4.60 -11.70 10.84
C ILE A 236 -4.02 -10.88 12.00
N THR A 237 -4.37 -9.60 12.11
CA THR A 237 -3.90 -8.72 13.20
C THR A 237 -4.41 -9.18 14.56
N ILE A 238 -5.68 -9.62 14.66
CA ILE A 238 -6.24 -10.19 15.89
C ILE A 238 -5.50 -11.48 16.28
N VAL A 239 -5.21 -12.35 15.32
CA VAL A 239 -4.41 -13.56 15.55
C VAL A 239 -3.00 -13.20 16.04
N LEU A 240 -2.36 -12.21 15.41
CA LEU A 240 -1.04 -11.70 15.83
C LEU A 240 -1.06 -11.15 17.26
N LEU A 241 -2.09 -10.38 17.63
CA LEU A 241 -2.26 -9.91 19.00
C LEU A 241 -2.44 -11.08 19.98
N GLY A 242 -3.21 -12.10 19.62
CA GLY A 242 -3.37 -13.32 20.42
C GLY A 242 -2.04 -14.07 20.63
N ILE A 243 -1.25 -14.24 19.56
CA ILE A 243 0.10 -14.81 19.62
C ILE A 243 0.99 -13.93 20.52
N TRP A 244 0.95 -12.61 20.33
CA TRP A 244 1.74 -11.64 21.09
C TRP A 244 1.45 -11.72 22.59
N PHE A 245 0.18 -11.71 23.01
CA PHE A 245 -0.21 -11.90 24.42
C PHE A 245 0.25 -13.26 24.97
N GLY A 246 0.23 -14.31 24.15
CA GLY A 246 0.74 -15.62 24.54
C GLY A 246 2.27 -15.66 24.71
N LEU A 247 3.00 -14.85 23.94
CA LEU A 247 4.46 -14.71 24.05
C LEU A 247 4.85 -13.83 25.23
N ASP A 248 4.09 -12.79 25.56
CA ASP A 248 4.36 -11.85 26.66
C ASP A 248 4.37 -12.54 28.03
N ARG A 249 3.59 -13.63 28.15
CA ARG A 249 3.53 -14.45 29.35
C ARG A 249 4.69 -15.43 29.50
N LYS A 250 5.53 -15.60 28.46
CA LYS A 250 6.68 -16.52 28.51
C LYS A 250 7.88 -15.81 29.09
N LYS A 251 8.74 -16.56 29.80
CA LYS A 251 9.98 -15.99 30.36
C LYS A 251 10.96 -15.53 29.27
N ASN A 252 11.15 -16.37 28.24
CA ASN A 252 12.18 -16.15 27.22
C ASN A 252 11.61 -16.40 25.82
N LEU A 253 12.13 -15.66 24.83
CA LEU A 253 11.79 -15.86 23.43
C LEU A 253 12.74 -16.85 22.76
N THR A 254 12.20 -17.97 22.29
CA THR A 254 12.94 -18.95 21.49
C THR A 254 12.59 -18.80 20.00
N LYS A 255 13.43 -19.35 19.11
CA LYS A 255 13.12 -19.38 17.67
C LYS A 255 11.76 -20.04 17.40
N LYS A 256 11.51 -21.19 18.04
CA LYS A 256 10.26 -21.96 17.87
C LYS A 256 9.02 -21.15 18.23
N THR A 257 9.12 -20.30 19.25
CA THR A 257 7.99 -19.48 19.70
C THR A 257 7.74 -18.26 18.79
N GLN A 258 8.75 -17.77 18.07
CA GLN A 258 8.60 -16.64 17.15
C GLN A 258 8.11 -17.06 15.75
N ILE A 259 8.30 -18.32 15.33
CA ILE A 259 7.90 -18.81 13.99
C ILE A 259 6.41 -18.56 13.67
N PRO A 260 5.44 -18.85 14.56
CA PRO A 260 4.03 -18.56 14.26
C PRO A 260 3.77 -17.07 14.01
N MET A 261 4.42 -16.20 14.78
CA MET A 261 4.32 -14.75 14.61
C MET A 261 4.95 -14.30 13.29
N LEU A 262 6.09 -14.88 12.90
CA LEU A 262 6.73 -14.62 11.61
C LEU A 262 5.81 -15.00 10.45
N ILE A 263 5.23 -16.20 10.48
CA ILE A 263 4.33 -16.68 9.41
C ILE A 263 3.12 -15.76 9.27
N ALA A 264 2.50 -15.38 10.40
CA ALA A 264 1.36 -14.46 10.38
C ALA A 264 1.75 -13.05 9.87
N MET A 265 2.94 -12.56 10.20
CA MET A 265 3.44 -11.28 9.66
C MET A 265 3.77 -11.33 8.17
N LEU A 266 4.28 -12.46 7.66
CA LEU A 266 4.50 -12.67 6.23
C LEU A 266 3.15 -12.73 5.48
N ALA A 267 2.12 -13.34 6.06
CA ALA A 267 0.78 -13.27 5.52
C ALA A 267 0.24 -11.82 5.52
N LEU A 268 0.44 -11.08 6.63
CA LEU A 268 0.00 -9.69 6.74
C LEU A 268 0.67 -8.80 5.68
N ILE A 269 1.99 -8.89 5.48
CA ILE A 269 2.67 -8.06 4.47
C ILE A 269 2.23 -8.41 3.05
N GLY A 270 1.90 -9.69 2.80
CA GLY A 270 1.32 -10.16 1.53
C GLY A 270 0.03 -9.44 1.16
N THR A 271 -0.83 -9.17 2.14
CA THR A 271 -2.06 -8.40 1.88
C THR A 271 -1.80 -6.95 1.46
N SER A 272 -0.64 -6.35 1.82
CA SER A 272 -0.30 -4.99 1.36
C SER A 272 -0.01 -4.99 -0.14
N SER A 273 0.65 -6.03 -0.64
CA SER A 273 0.94 -6.18 -2.06
C SER A 273 -0.30 -6.45 -2.89
N LEU A 274 -1.30 -7.15 -2.33
CA LEU A 274 -2.59 -7.37 -2.99
C LEU A 274 -3.42 -6.10 -3.19
N ILE A 275 -3.17 -5.05 -2.40
CA ILE A 275 -3.84 -3.74 -2.52
C ILE A 275 -2.88 -2.63 -2.98
N GLY A 276 -1.71 -3.03 -3.50
CA GLY A 276 -0.67 -2.13 -3.98
C GLY A 276 -0.65 -2.04 -5.50
N HIS A 277 0.14 -1.11 -6.02
CA HIS A 277 0.22 -0.86 -7.46
C HIS A 277 0.73 -2.06 -8.28
N GLY A 278 1.56 -2.93 -7.67
CA GLY A 278 1.98 -4.17 -8.30
C GLY A 278 0.84 -5.16 -8.57
N ALA A 279 -0.26 -5.10 -7.80
CA ALA A 279 -1.47 -5.85 -8.09
C ALA A 279 -2.33 -5.13 -9.16
N ALA A 280 -2.39 -3.80 -9.09
CA ALA A 280 -3.18 -2.97 -10.00
C ALA A 280 -2.74 -3.10 -11.46
N SER A 281 -1.42 -3.22 -11.69
CA SER A 281 -0.88 -3.43 -13.04
C SER A 281 -1.29 -4.76 -13.68
N GLY A 282 -1.77 -5.73 -12.90
CA GLY A 282 -2.07 -7.09 -13.37
C GLY A 282 -0.82 -7.94 -13.65
N GLU A 283 0.38 -7.36 -13.53
CA GLU A 283 1.64 -8.04 -13.82
C GLU A 283 2.11 -8.84 -12.61
N THR A 284 2.13 -10.16 -12.75
CA THR A 284 2.61 -11.07 -11.69
C THR A 284 4.05 -10.73 -11.22
N PRO A 285 4.99 -10.36 -12.11
CA PRO A 285 6.32 -9.91 -11.68
C PRO A 285 6.29 -8.67 -10.78
N ALA A 286 5.43 -7.70 -11.08
CA ALA A 286 5.30 -6.47 -10.29
C ALA A 286 4.78 -6.77 -8.88
N LEU A 287 3.76 -7.62 -8.76
CA LEU A 287 3.23 -8.08 -7.47
C LEU A 287 4.30 -8.77 -6.61
N ILE A 288 5.05 -9.70 -7.20
CA ILE A 288 6.12 -10.43 -6.50
C ILE A 288 7.22 -9.46 -6.06
N LEU A 289 7.59 -8.52 -6.93
CA LEU A 289 8.63 -7.56 -6.66
C LEU A 289 8.24 -6.58 -5.55
N ASP A 290 6.99 -6.11 -5.53
CA ASP A 290 6.44 -5.31 -4.45
C ASP A 290 6.45 -6.07 -3.11
N TYR A 291 6.05 -7.35 -3.10
CA TYR A 291 6.14 -8.18 -1.91
C TYR A 291 7.58 -8.32 -1.40
N ILE A 292 8.54 -8.61 -2.29
CA ILE A 292 9.96 -8.70 -1.95
C ILE A 292 10.47 -7.35 -1.44
N HIS A 293 10.13 -6.24 -2.10
CA HIS A 293 10.54 -4.90 -1.70
C HIS A 293 10.07 -4.59 -0.28
N ASN A 294 8.78 -4.80 0.01
CA ASN A 294 8.19 -4.58 1.33
C ASN A 294 8.82 -5.48 2.41
N LEU A 295 9.07 -6.76 2.10
CA LEU A 295 9.76 -7.69 3.00
C LEU A 295 11.17 -7.20 3.35
N VAL A 296 11.95 -6.82 2.35
CA VAL A 296 13.33 -6.37 2.57
C VAL A 296 13.38 -4.99 3.23
N ALA A 297 12.47 -4.09 2.89
CA ALA A 297 12.30 -2.81 3.57
C ALA A 297 12.00 -3.01 5.06
N ALA A 298 11.20 -4.03 5.42
CA ALA A 298 10.98 -4.40 6.82
C ALA A 298 12.26 -4.92 7.49
N VAL A 299 13.05 -5.78 6.84
CA VAL A 299 14.35 -6.23 7.38
C VAL A 299 15.29 -5.05 7.62
N TRP A 300 15.32 -4.09 6.71
CA TRP A 300 16.13 -2.88 6.83
C TRP A 300 15.63 -1.97 7.95
N ILE A 301 14.44 -1.39 7.81
CA ILE A 301 13.89 -0.37 8.72
C ILE A 301 13.59 -0.98 10.08
N GLY A 302 12.82 -2.07 10.14
CA GLY A 302 12.49 -2.74 11.39
C GLY A 302 13.71 -3.38 12.05
N GLY A 303 14.72 -3.78 11.29
CA GLY A 303 16.02 -4.19 11.81
C GLY A 303 16.76 -3.07 12.56
N ILE A 304 16.71 -1.83 12.06
CA ILE A 304 17.26 -0.66 12.78
C ILE A 304 16.49 -0.44 14.09
N PHE A 305 15.16 -0.51 14.07
CA PHE A 305 14.36 -0.38 15.29
C PHE A 305 14.73 -1.46 16.32
N TYR A 306 14.88 -2.71 15.88
CA TYR A 306 15.37 -3.78 16.73
C TYR A 306 16.76 -3.49 17.31
N PHE A 307 17.70 -3.06 16.47
CA PHE A 307 19.06 -2.75 16.90
C PHE A 307 19.06 -1.66 17.97
N VAL A 308 18.38 -0.54 17.70
CA VAL A 308 18.40 0.64 18.56
C VAL A 308 17.59 0.45 19.85
N PHE A 309 16.39 -0.12 19.76
CA PHE A 309 15.45 -0.14 20.87
C PHE A 309 15.38 -1.47 21.62
N THR A 310 15.89 -2.56 21.04
CA THR A 310 15.99 -3.88 21.70
C THR A 310 17.43 -4.24 22.00
N LEU A 311 18.30 -4.25 21.00
CA LEU A 311 19.64 -4.79 21.12
C LEU A 311 20.56 -3.90 21.95
N LEU A 312 20.65 -2.60 21.66
CA LEU A 312 21.50 -1.68 22.42
C LEU A 312 21.13 -1.61 23.92
N PRO A 313 19.85 -1.50 24.32
CA PRO A 313 19.47 -1.55 25.73
C PRO A 313 19.83 -2.89 26.38
N THR A 314 19.66 -4.00 25.66
CA THR A 314 20.04 -5.33 26.15
C THR A 314 21.55 -5.42 26.38
N LEU A 315 22.37 -4.93 25.45
CA LEU A 315 23.82 -4.92 25.58
C LEU A 315 24.32 -3.97 26.68
N SER A 316 23.58 -2.91 26.99
CA SER A 316 23.94 -1.98 28.06
C SER A 316 23.86 -2.59 29.47
N GLN A 317 23.16 -3.71 29.64
CA GLN A 317 23.04 -4.44 30.91
C GLN A 317 24.24 -5.39 31.17
N LEU A 318 25.08 -5.63 30.16
CA LEU A 318 26.24 -6.51 30.28
C LEU A 318 27.41 -5.80 30.97
N LYS A 319 28.18 -6.54 31.77
CA LYS A 319 29.55 -6.14 32.15
C LYS A 319 30.38 -5.80 30.91
N GLU A 320 31.25 -4.79 31.03
CA GLU A 320 32.11 -4.26 29.94
C GLU A 320 32.76 -5.37 29.07
N ILE A 321 33.41 -6.35 29.69
CA ILE A 321 34.08 -7.45 28.99
C ILE A 321 33.11 -8.28 28.13
N ASN A 322 31.92 -8.59 28.66
CA ASN A 322 30.93 -9.38 27.94
C ASN A 322 30.19 -8.55 26.89
N LYS A 323 29.99 -7.26 27.15
CA LYS A 323 29.44 -6.28 26.22
C LYS A 323 30.31 -6.13 24.98
N GLU A 324 31.63 -6.01 25.13
CA GLU A 324 32.57 -5.96 24.00
C GLU A 324 32.48 -7.23 23.14
N LYS A 325 32.57 -8.40 23.78
CA LYS A 325 32.49 -9.70 23.08
C LYS A 325 31.17 -9.88 22.34
N MET A 326 30.03 -9.54 22.95
CA MET A 326 28.74 -9.61 22.26
C MET A 326 28.59 -8.57 21.16
N SER A 327 29.11 -7.36 21.36
CA SER A 327 29.09 -6.33 20.31
C SER A 327 29.85 -6.80 19.07
N LEU A 328 31.03 -7.39 19.26
CA LEU A 328 31.84 -7.99 18.17
C LEU A 328 31.14 -9.15 17.46
N ALA A 329 30.25 -9.88 18.13
CA ALA A 329 29.50 -10.99 17.53
C ALA A 329 28.21 -10.54 16.82
N LEU A 330 27.52 -9.51 17.35
CA LEU A 330 26.19 -9.10 16.90
C LEU A 330 26.22 -7.99 15.86
N ILE A 331 27.10 -7.00 16.02
CA ILE A 331 27.17 -5.85 15.11
C ILE A 331 27.49 -6.28 13.68
N PRO A 332 28.49 -7.16 13.40
CA PRO A 332 28.75 -7.58 12.03
C PRO A 332 27.57 -8.29 11.37
N ARG A 333 26.80 -9.09 12.12
CA ARG A 333 25.60 -9.78 11.59
C ARG A 333 24.51 -8.79 11.22
N PHE A 334 24.27 -7.80 12.07
CA PHE A 334 23.36 -6.70 11.77
C PHE A 334 23.81 -5.94 10.52
N SER A 335 25.09 -5.55 10.45
CA SER A 335 25.66 -4.82 9.32
C SER A 335 25.55 -5.59 8.00
N ILE A 336 25.82 -6.90 8.00
CA ILE A 336 25.68 -7.75 6.80
C ILE A 336 24.22 -7.78 6.34
N ALA A 337 23.27 -8.05 7.25
CA ALA A 337 21.85 -8.07 6.92
C ALA A 337 21.38 -6.71 6.39
N PHE A 338 21.85 -5.62 6.98
CA PHE A 338 21.55 -4.25 6.57
C PHE A 338 22.07 -3.94 5.17
N ILE A 339 23.34 -4.25 4.87
CA ILE A 339 23.96 -4.00 3.56
C ILE A 339 23.25 -4.81 2.46
N ILE A 340 22.96 -6.10 2.71
CA ILE A 340 22.22 -6.94 1.77
C ILE A 340 20.83 -6.36 1.53
N SER A 341 20.13 -5.93 2.59
CA SER A 341 18.78 -5.38 2.47
C SER A 341 18.75 -4.09 1.64
N ILE A 342 19.69 -3.18 1.87
CA ILE A 342 19.83 -1.95 1.07
C ILE A 342 20.12 -2.28 -0.39
N GLY A 343 21.06 -3.19 -0.65
CA GLY A 343 21.41 -3.59 -2.01
C GLY A 343 20.18 -4.13 -2.78
N ILE A 344 19.34 -4.93 -2.13
CA ILE A 344 18.11 -5.44 -2.74
C ILE A 344 17.08 -4.31 -2.93
N VAL A 345 16.82 -3.46 -1.93
CA VAL A 345 15.84 -2.36 -2.02
C VAL A 345 16.18 -1.37 -3.15
N ILE A 346 17.47 -1.04 -3.33
CA ILE A 346 17.96 -0.18 -4.41
C ILE A 346 17.69 -0.79 -5.80
N ILE A 347 17.59 -2.12 -5.90
CA ILE A 347 17.28 -2.80 -7.16
C ILE A 347 15.77 -2.94 -7.33
N THR A 348 15.07 -3.42 -6.30
CA THR A 348 13.65 -3.77 -6.42
C THR A 348 12.76 -2.54 -6.57
N GLY A 349 13.11 -1.39 -5.97
CA GLY A 349 12.36 -0.15 -6.12
C GLY A 349 12.31 0.36 -7.58
N PRO A 350 13.46 0.67 -8.20
CA PRO A 350 13.50 1.10 -9.60
C PRO A 350 12.96 0.06 -10.58
N LEU A 351 13.19 -1.24 -10.32
CA LEU A 351 12.64 -2.29 -11.17
C LEU A 351 11.11 -2.35 -11.08
N LEU A 352 10.53 -2.16 -9.89
CA LEU A 352 9.08 -2.08 -9.72
C LEU A 352 8.53 -0.86 -10.43
N MET A 353 9.21 0.28 -10.28
CA MET A 353 8.86 1.51 -10.99
C MET A 353 8.83 1.28 -12.51
N TRP A 354 9.85 0.63 -13.09
CA TRP A 354 9.88 0.30 -14.52
C TRP A 354 8.70 -0.58 -14.99
N PHE A 355 8.24 -1.50 -14.15
CA PHE A 355 7.05 -2.32 -14.46
C PHE A 355 5.75 -1.54 -14.39
N LEU A 356 5.70 -0.47 -13.59
CA LEU A 356 4.51 0.37 -13.43
C LEU A 356 4.47 1.51 -14.45
N GLU A 357 5.62 2.13 -14.69
CA GLU A 357 5.83 3.19 -15.67
C GLU A 357 7.22 3.03 -16.31
N SER A 358 7.24 2.74 -17.60
CA SER A 358 8.48 2.51 -18.36
C SER A 358 8.98 3.77 -19.05
N ASP A 359 8.13 4.80 -19.19
CA ASP A 359 8.52 6.08 -19.73
C ASP A 359 9.21 6.93 -18.66
N VAL A 360 10.55 6.91 -18.69
CA VAL A 360 11.40 7.70 -17.81
C VAL A 360 11.15 9.21 -17.99
N GLY A 361 10.70 9.63 -19.18
CA GLY A 361 10.31 11.01 -19.45
C GLY A 361 9.15 11.45 -18.57
N LEU A 362 8.07 10.65 -18.50
CA LEU A 362 6.92 10.91 -17.63
C LEU A 362 7.30 10.96 -16.16
N ILE A 363 8.30 10.18 -15.74
CA ILE A 363 8.83 10.20 -14.38
C ILE A 363 9.53 11.55 -14.11
N THR A 364 10.48 11.92 -14.97
CA THR A 364 11.31 13.13 -14.77
C THR A 364 10.62 14.46 -15.09
N GLU A 365 9.60 14.41 -15.94
CA GLU A 365 8.79 15.58 -16.33
C GLU A 365 7.50 15.71 -15.51
N SER A 366 7.11 14.66 -14.76
CA SER A 366 6.07 14.81 -13.75
C SER A 366 6.48 15.82 -12.69
N VAL A 367 5.50 16.36 -11.96
CA VAL A 367 5.71 17.21 -10.77
C VAL A 367 6.54 16.48 -9.68
N TYR A 368 6.84 15.20 -9.87
CA TYR A 368 7.37 14.26 -8.89
C TYR A 368 8.86 13.93 -9.09
N GLY A 369 9.43 14.28 -10.25
CA GLY A 369 10.87 14.27 -10.55
C GLY A 369 11.50 12.95 -10.91
#